data_AF-A0A1M3IKD1-F1
#
_entry.id   AF-A0A1M3IKD1-F1
#
_cell.length_a   1.000
_cell.length_b   1.000
_cell.length_c   1.000
_cell.angle_alpha   90.00
_cell.angle_beta   90.00
_cell.angle_gamma   90.00
#
_symmetry.space_group_name_H-M   'P 1'
#
loop_
_entity.id
_entity.type
_entity.pdbx_description
1 polymer ?
#
loop_
_entity_poly.entity_id
_entity_poly.type
_entity_poly.pdbx_seq_one_letter_code
_entity_poly.pdbx_strand_id
1 'polypeptide(L)'
;MGINKKQTLEKLYAFRGMDKYATFGKAQTGIIHSPDDQQDVISNILDECCKHLAIEIESTTRPVKSSLKEIIVTHMDKIMQAPVNTENKDFGYHLCWFLAEKAGVDLWRNSNTKVWGYWSVDDNKVKTVTRVRKRKTA
;
A
#
# COMPACT_ATOMS: atom_id res chain seq x y z
N MET A 1 -8.59 -15.66 10.63
CA MET A 1 -9.42 -15.07 9.55
C MET A 1 -8.74 -15.33 8.22
N GLY A 2 -9.39 -16.09 7.33
CA GLY A 2 -8.90 -16.31 5.97
C GLY A 2 -9.09 -15.06 5.10
N ILE A 3 -8.27 -14.92 4.06
CA ILE A 3 -8.38 -13.82 3.09
C ILE A 3 -9.69 -14.03 2.31
N ASN A 4 -10.59 -13.04 2.34
CA ASN A 4 -11.78 -13.07 1.50
C ASN A 4 -11.38 -12.69 0.06
N LYS A 5 -11.03 -13.70 -0.74
CA LYS A 5 -10.48 -13.55 -2.08
C LYS A 5 -11.25 -12.57 -2.96
N LYS A 6 -12.58 -12.72 -3.04
CA LYS A 6 -13.43 -11.89 -3.90
C LYS A 6 -13.34 -10.42 -3.51
N GLN A 7 -13.51 -10.12 -2.22
CA GLN A 7 -13.42 -8.75 -1.71
C GLN A 7 -12.01 -8.16 -1.84
N THR A 8 -10.96 -8.98 -1.66
CA THR A 8 -9.58 -8.51 -1.84
C THR A 8 -9.29 -8.19 -3.31
N LEU A 9 -9.70 -9.04 -4.25
CA LEU A 9 -9.53 -8.81 -5.69
C LEU A 9 -10.28 -7.57 -6.15
N GLU A 10 -11.55 -7.40 -5.74
CA GLU A 10 -12.34 -6.20 -6.04
C GLU A 10 -11.63 -4.92 -5.58
N LYS A 11 -11.03 -4.93 -4.38
CA LYS A 11 -10.25 -3.80 -3.86
C LYS A 11 -8.96 -3.55 -4.65
N LEU A 12 -8.23 -4.60 -5.03
CA LEU A 12 -7.00 -4.47 -5.82
C LEU A 12 -7.30 -3.93 -7.23
N TYR A 13 -8.36 -4.41 -7.88
CA TYR A 13 -8.77 -3.92 -9.19
C TYR A 13 -9.29 -2.48 -9.13
N ALA A 14 -10.08 -2.15 -8.10
CA ALA A 14 -10.48 -0.77 -7.87
C ALA A 14 -9.27 0.15 -7.66
N PHE A 15 -8.30 -0.26 -6.84
CA PHE A 15 -7.08 0.51 -6.61
C PHE A 15 -6.27 0.73 -7.88
N ARG A 16 -6.09 -0.31 -8.69
CA ARG A 16 -5.36 -0.22 -9.97
C ARG A 16 -5.99 0.79 -10.93
N GLY A 17 -7.31 0.84 -10.99
CA GLY A 17 -8.05 1.77 -11.86
C GLY A 17 -8.16 3.21 -11.34
N MET A 18 -7.72 3.48 -10.11
CA MET A 18 -7.77 4.83 -9.53
C MET A 18 -6.53 5.65 -9.88
N ASP A 19 -6.73 6.96 -10.01
CA ASP A 19 -5.64 7.94 -9.97
C ASP A 19 -5.15 8.06 -8.53
N LYS A 20 -3.92 7.57 -8.30
CA LYS A 20 -3.34 7.47 -6.96
C LYS A 20 -3.06 8.87 -6.41
N TYR A 21 -2.56 9.78 -7.23
CA TYR A 21 -2.18 11.12 -6.80
C TYR A 21 -3.41 12.02 -6.59
N ALA A 22 -4.44 11.91 -7.42
CA ALA A 22 -5.69 12.64 -7.21
C ALA A 22 -6.48 12.13 -5.98
N THR A 23 -6.47 10.82 -5.75
CA THR A 23 -7.24 10.18 -4.67
C THR A 23 -6.54 10.31 -3.32
N PHE A 24 -5.25 9.98 -3.29
CA PHE A 24 -4.47 9.87 -2.07
C PHE A 24 -3.56 11.08 -1.83
N GLY A 25 -3.24 11.86 -2.86
CA GLY A 25 -2.31 12.98 -2.74
C GLY A 25 -2.80 14.10 -1.84
N LYS A 26 -4.12 14.22 -1.61
CA LYS A 26 -4.68 15.15 -0.61
C LYS A 26 -4.22 14.87 0.82
N ALA A 27 -3.80 13.65 1.10
CA ALA A 27 -3.42 13.26 2.43
C ALA A 27 -1.90 13.36 2.70
N GLN A 28 -1.10 13.64 1.67
CA GLN A 28 0.33 13.95 1.79
C GLN A 28 0.59 15.32 1.17
N THR A 29 0.86 16.31 2.02
CA THR A 29 1.13 17.67 1.58
C THR A 29 2.32 17.70 0.60
N GLY A 30 2.18 18.39 -0.53
CA GLY A 30 3.25 18.56 -1.53
C GLY A 30 3.24 17.53 -2.67
N ILE A 31 2.71 16.33 -2.45
CA ILE A 31 2.79 15.26 -3.46
C ILE A 31 1.98 15.55 -4.74
N ILE A 32 0.93 16.37 -4.62
CA ILE A 32 0.04 16.77 -5.73
C ILE A 32 0.80 17.61 -6.78
N HIS A 33 1.93 18.21 -6.40
CA HIS A 33 2.79 18.99 -7.29
C HIS A 33 3.98 18.18 -7.83
N SER A 34 3.96 16.85 -7.64
CA SER A 34 5.02 15.99 -8.16
C SER A 34 5.08 16.06 -9.69
N PRO A 35 6.26 16.03 -10.30
CA PRO A 35 6.40 15.92 -11.75
C PRO A 35 5.67 14.67 -12.29
N ASP A 36 4.93 14.82 -13.39
CA ASP A 36 4.10 13.75 -13.96
C ASP A 36 4.89 12.47 -14.26
N ASP A 37 6.14 12.60 -14.71
CA ASP A 37 7.05 11.48 -14.95
C ASP A 37 7.35 10.67 -13.68
N GLN A 38 7.48 11.34 -12.54
CA GLN A 38 7.65 10.66 -11.24
C GLN A 38 6.35 10.03 -10.75
N GLN A 39 5.22 10.69 -10.98
CA GLN A 39 3.90 10.15 -10.67
C GLN A 39 3.63 8.85 -11.44
N ASP A 40 3.98 8.83 -12.72
CA ASP A 40 3.85 7.68 -13.59
C ASP A 40 4.74 6.53 -13.12
N VAL A 41 6.00 6.79 -12.76
CA VAL A 41 6.91 5.75 -12.25
C VAL A 41 6.34 5.05 -11.02
N ILE A 42 5.89 5.82 -10.01
CA ILE A 42 5.32 5.25 -8.79
C ILE A 42 3.99 4.53 -9.08
N SER A 43 3.12 5.14 -9.88
CA SER A 43 1.83 4.55 -10.25
C SER A 43 2.01 3.22 -10.97
N ASN A 44 2.97 3.13 -11.88
CA ASN A 44 3.31 1.90 -12.59
C ASN A 44 3.79 0.81 -11.63
N ILE A 45 4.68 1.12 -10.69
CA ILE A 45 5.17 0.13 -9.70
C ILE A 45 4.02 -0.36 -8.82
N LEU A 46 3.11 0.53 -8.42
CA LEU A 46 1.94 0.17 -7.61
C LEU A 46 0.93 -0.68 -8.40
N ASP A 47 0.76 -0.40 -9.69
CA ASP A 47 -0.11 -1.19 -10.57
C ASP A 47 0.47 -2.58 -10.84
N GLU A 48 1.79 -2.70 -10.99
CA GLU A 48 2.49 -3.99 -11.03
C GLU A 48 2.29 -4.77 -9.73
N CYS A 49 2.43 -4.10 -8.57
CA CYS A 49 2.20 -4.71 -7.27
C CYS A 49 0.78 -5.29 -7.16
N CYS A 50 -0.24 -4.51 -7.56
CA CYS A 50 -1.63 -4.96 -7.57
C CYS A 50 -1.86 -6.15 -8.51
N LYS A 51 -1.25 -6.11 -9.70
CA LYS A 51 -1.33 -7.20 -10.67
C LYS A 51 -0.73 -8.49 -10.10
N HIS A 52 0.46 -8.42 -9.50
CA HIS A 52 1.13 -9.60 -8.94
C HIS A 52 0.36 -10.17 -7.75
N LEU A 53 -0.17 -9.30 -6.88
CA LEU A 53 -1.04 -9.71 -5.78
C LEU A 53 -2.32 -10.39 -6.28
N ALA A 54 -2.97 -9.83 -7.32
CA ALA A 54 -4.17 -10.40 -7.90
C ALA A 54 -3.90 -11.80 -8.48
N ILE A 55 -2.82 -11.94 -9.25
CA ILE A 55 -2.39 -13.23 -9.83
C ILE A 55 -2.16 -14.27 -8.72
N GLU A 56 -1.46 -13.92 -7.64
CA GLU A 56 -1.20 -14.84 -6.53
C GLU A 56 -2.49 -15.26 -5.79
N ILE A 57 -3.45 -14.34 -5.64
CA ILE A 57 -4.75 -14.63 -5.03
C ILE A 57 -5.63 -15.51 -5.93
N GLU A 58 -5.56 -15.31 -7.24
CA GLU A 58 -6.31 -16.07 -8.24
C GLU A 58 -5.72 -17.48 -8.42
N SER A 59 -4.40 -17.60 -8.51
CA SER A 59 -3.68 -18.85 -8.82
C SER A 59 -3.84 -19.93 -7.75
N THR A 60 -4.04 -19.54 -6.48
CA THR A 60 -3.98 -20.47 -5.35
C THR A 60 -5.27 -20.49 -4.58
N THR A 61 -5.91 -21.65 -4.38
CA THR A 61 -7.16 -21.80 -3.59
C THR A 61 -7.07 -21.21 -2.17
N ARG A 62 -5.89 -21.19 -1.57
CA ARG A 62 -5.57 -20.49 -0.31
C ARG A 62 -4.26 -19.70 -0.44
N PRO A 63 -4.29 -18.41 -0.77
CA PRO A 63 -3.07 -17.63 -0.94
C PRO A 63 -2.24 -17.62 0.35
N VAL A 64 -0.94 -17.88 0.20
CA VAL A 64 -0.03 -17.94 1.33
C VAL A 64 0.38 -16.52 1.69
N LYS A 65 0.20 -16.15 2.97
CA LYS A 65 0.51 -14.79 3.44
C LYS A 65 1.97 -14.40 3.24
N SER A 66 2.89 -15.37 3.26
CA SER A 66 4.32 -15.12 2.99
C SER A 66 4.56 -14.72 1.54
N SER A 67 3.92 -15.39 0.57
CA SER A 67 4.05 -15.05 -0.85
C SER A 67 3.51 -13.66 -1.14
N LEU A 68 2.32 -13.32 -0.61
CA LEU A 68 1.76 -11.98 -0.76
C LEU A 68 2.66 -10.91 -0.10
N LYS A 69 3.24 -11.22 1.05
CA LYS A 69 4.20 -10.35 1.73
C LYS A 69 5.44 -10.11 0.89
N GLU A 70 6.01 -11.17 0.31
CA GLU A 70 7.20 -11.09 -0.53
C GLU A 70 6.93 -10.20 -1.75
N ILE A 71 5.80 -10.40 -2.43
CA ILE A 71 5.37 -9.53 -3.54
C ILE A 71 5.36 -8.06 -3.12
N ILE A 72 4.75 -7.73 -1.97
CA ILE A 72 4.68 -6.34 -1.51
C ILE A 72 6.07 -5.80 -1.20
N VAL A 73 6.90 -6.53 -0.45
CA VAL A 73 8.26 -6.08 -0.08
C VAL A 73 9.11 -5.84 -1.32
N THR A 74 9.06 -6.72 -2.33
CA THR A 74 9.76 -6.51 -3.60
C THR A 74 9.36 -5.21 -4.28
N HIS A 75 8.07 -4.84 -4.27
CA HIS A 75 7.63 -3.57 -4.86
C HIS A 75 7.98 -2.37 -3.99
N MET A 76 8.01 -2.51 -2.67
CA MET A 76 8.55 -1.47 -1.79
C MET A 76 10.03 -1.20 -2.08
N ASP A 77 10.83 -2.25 -2.30
CA ASP A 77 12.23 -2.11 -2.68
C ASP A 77 12.39 -1.44 -4.06
N LYS A 78 11.54 -1.80 -5.04
CA LYS A 78 11.49 -1.12 -6.35
C LYS A 78 11.20 0.39 -6.20
N ILE A 79 10.27 0.76 -5.33
CA ILE A 79 9.94 2.18 -5.06
C ILE A 79 11.16 2.89 -4.46
N MET A 80 11.85 2.28 -3.50
CA MET A 80 13.04 2.87 -2.88
C MET A 80 14.19 3.07 -3.88
N GLN A 81 14.30 2.19 -4.87
CA GLN A 81 15.32 2.25 -5.93
C GLN A 81 14.90 3.14 -7.11
N ALA A 82 13.64 3.54 -7.21
CA ALA A 82 13.14 4.34 -8.33
C ALA A 82 13.86 5.70 -8.42
N PRO A 83 14.11 6.23 -9.63
CA PRO A 83 14.76 7.53 -9.84
C PRO A 83 13.76 8.69 -9.67
N VAL A 84 13.06 8.72 -8.54
CA VAL A 84 12.10 9.77 -8.17
C VAL A 84 12.53 10.47 -6.88
N ASN A 85 11.94 11.61 -6.56
CA ASN A 85 12.24 12.34 -5.33
C ASN A 85 11.79 11.55 -4.08
N THR A 86 12.31 11.92 -2.92
CA THR A 86 12.01 11.24 -1.65
C THR A 86 10.52 11.26 -1.31
N GLU A 87 9.81 12.34 -1.61
CA GLU A 87 8.37 12.46 -1.33
C GLU A 87 7.54 11.43 -2.12
N ASN A 88 7.88 11.21 -3.39
CA ASN A 88 7.27 10.17 -4.23
C ASN A 88 7.60 8.76 -3.75
N LYS A 89 8.82 8.55 -3.26
CA LYS A 89 9.18 7.27 -2.64
C LYS A 89 8.35 7.00 -1.39
N ASP A 90 8.26 7.98 -0.50
CA ASP A 90 7.48 7.86 0.73
C ASP A 90 6.00 7.63 0.43
N PHE A 91 5.44 8.37 -0.52
CA PHE A 91 4.06 8.21 -0.97
C PHE A 91 3.81 6.80 -1.52
N GLY A 92 4.65 6.32 -2.43
CA GLY A 92 4.57 4.96 -2.95
C GLY A 92 4.69 3.90 -1.84
N TYR A 93 5.60 4.10 -0.89
CA TYR A 93 5.81 3.21 0.25
C TYR A 93 4.56 3.12 1.14
N HIS A 94 3.90 4.26 1.40
CA HIS A 94 2.64 4.31 2.12
C HIS A 94 1.51 3.59 1.37
N LEU A 95 1.46 3.69 0.05
CA LEU A 95 0.47 2.97 -0.77
C LEU A 95 0.72 1.46 -0.78
N CYS A 96 1.98 1.00 -0.76
CA CYS A 96 2.28 -0.43 -0.57
C CYS A 96 1.78 -0.97 0.78
N TRP A 97 1.89 -0.18 1.85
CA TRP A 97 1.32 -0.55 3.15
C TRP A 97 -0.20 -0.65 3.11
N PHE A 98 -0.87 0.29 2.43
CA PHE A 98 -2.31 0.23 2.22
C PHE A 98 -2.71 -1.05 1.47
N LEU A 99 -1.97 -1.43 0.42
CA LEU A 99 -2.19 -2.67 -0.31
C LEU A 99 -2.01 -3.92 0.58
N ALA A 100 -1.00 -3.93 1.44
CA ALA A 100 -0.78 -5.02 2.41
C ALA A 100 -1.98 -5.21 3.34
N GLU A 101 -2.51 -4.11 3.87
CA GLU A 101 -3.69 -4.14 4.73
C GLU A 101 -4.90 -4.71 3.99
N LYS A 102 -5.15 -4.27 2.75
CA LYS A 102 -6.28 -4.78 1.94
C LYS A 102 -6.10 -6.23 1.51
N ALA A 103 -4.86 -6.69 1.34
CA ALA A 103 -4.51 -8.09 1.11
C ALA A 103 -4.56 -8.96 2.38
N GLY A 104 -4.77 -8.38 3.56
CA GLY A 104 -4.78 -9.11 4.83
C GLY A 104 -3.41 -9.63 5.25
N VAL A 105 -2.35 -8.97 4.77
CA VAL A 105 -0.94 -9.25 5.05
C VAL A 105 -0.45 -8.33 6.14
N ASP A 106 0.20 -8.92 7.14
CA ASP A 106 0.87 -8.15 8.20
C ASP A 106 2.37 -8.07 7.91
N LEU A 107 2.86 -6.87 7.64
CA LEU A 107 4.28 -6.63 7.37
C LEU A 107 5.12 -6.55 8.65
N TRP A 108 4.52 -6.45 9.86
CA TRP A 108 5.19 -6.21 11.15
C TRP A 108 6.35 -7.15 11.50
N ARG A 109 6.35 -8.40 11.01
CA ARG A 109 7.35 -9.41 11.45
C ARG A 109 8.81 -9.14 11.04
N ASN A 110 9.09 -8.23 10.09
CA ASN A 110 10.44 -8.03 9.56
C ASN A 110 10.96 -6.58 9.57
N SER A 111 10.22 -5.59 10.10
CA SER A 111 10.71 -4.21 10.20
C SER A 111 10.78 -3.76 11.66
N ASN A 112 12.00 -3.70 12.22
CA ASN A 112 12.26 -3.08 13.53
C ASN A 112 12.01 -1.56 13.54
N THR A 113 11.76 -0.97 12.36
CA THR A 113 11.46 0.45 12.22
C THR A 113 9.96 0.67 12.38
N LYS A 114 9.56 1.21 13.52
CA LYS A 114 8.24 1.85 13.67
C LYS A 114 8.18 3.04 12.71
N VAL A 115 7.63 2.85 11.52
CA VAL A 115 7.15 4.00 10.74
C VAL A 115 5.80 4.39 11.34
N TRP A 116 5.79 5.56 11.98
CA TRP A 116 4.68 6.11 12.76
C TRP A 116 3.89 7.10 11.89
N GLY A 117 2.55 6.94 11.82
CA GLY A 117 1.66 7.80 11.02
C GLY A 117 1.86 7.55 9.52
N TYR A 118 0.89 7.61 8.62
CA TYR A 118 -0.36 8.30 8.52
C TYR A 118 -1.12 7.42 7.49
N TRP A 119 -2.18 6.71 7.86
CA TRP A 119 -3.51 6.79 7.22
C TRP A 119 -4.29 5.50 7.57
N SER A 120 -5.57 5.63 7.89
CA SER A 120 -6.53 4.54 7.91
C SER A 120 -7.46 4.86 6.77
N VAL A 121 -7.44 4.00 5.76
CA VAL A 121 -8.31 4.17 4.61
C VAL A 121 -9.55 3.33 4.86
N ASP A 122 -10.55 3.97 5.47
CA ASP A 122 -11.92 3.50 5.57
C ASP A 122 -12.67 3.91 4.29
N ASP A 123 -13.26 2.97 3.57
CA ASP A 123 -14.07 3.21 2.36
C ASP A 123 -13.43 4.16 1.33
N ASN A 124 -12.20 3.88 0.89
CA ASN A 124 -11.45 4.70 -0.07
C ASN A 124 -11.27 6.19 0.33
N LYS A 125 -11.49 6.53 1.62
CA LYS A 125 -11.21 7.86 2.17
C LYS A 125 -10.07 7.76 3.16
N VAL A 126 -9.05 8.56 2.93
CA VAL A 126 -7.94 8.68 3.86
C VAL A 126 -8.41 9.36 5.14
N LYS A 127 -8.38 8.64 6.26
CA LYS A 127 -8.51 9.21 7.61
C LYS A 127 -7.14 9.25 8.28
N THR A 128 -6.77 10.41 8.81
CA THR A 128 -5.59 10.58 9.65
C THR A 128 -5.74 9.73 10.92
N VAL A 129 -4.82 8.79 11.16
CA VAL A 129 -4.90 7.91 12.34
C VAL A 129 -4.17 8.55 13.50
N THR A 130 -4.86 9.37 14.27
CA THR A 130 -4.45 9.68 15.64
C THR A 130 -4.81 8.52 16.55
N ARG A 131 -4.12 7.37 16.41
CA ARG A 131 -4.16 6.33 17.45
C ARG A 131 -3.24 6.74 18.59
N VAL A 132 -3.74 7.64 19.44
CA VAL A 132 -3.25 7.77 20.81
C VAL A 132 -3.59 6.45 21.51
N ARG A 133 -2.60 5.57 21.63
CA ARG A 133 -2.71 4.33 22.37
C ARG A 133 -2.99 4.71 23.83
N LYS A 134 -4.26 4.66 24.28
CA LYS A 134 -4.58 4.72 25.70
C LYS A 134 -3.87 3.52 26.35
N ARG A 135 -2.79 3.82 27.06
CA ARG A 135 -2.09 2.88 27.94
C ARG A 135 -3.12 2.41 28.96
N LYS A 136 -3.51 1.13 28.91
CA LYS A 136 -4.22 0.49 30.03
C LYS A 136 -3.24 0.49 31.20
N THR A 137 -3.41 1.42 32.12
CA THR A 137 -2.92 1.28 33.49
C THR A 137 -3.69 0.13 34.12
N ALA A 138 -2.99 -0.98 34.34
CA ALA A 138 -3.31 -1.91 35.41
C ALA A 138 -2.51 -1.46 36.64
#